data_AF-A0A3A4QY59-F1
#
_entry.id   AF-A0A3A4QY59-F1
#
_cell.length_a   1.000
_cell.length_b   1.000
_cell.length_c   1.000
_cell.angle_alpha   90.00
_cell.angle_beta   90.00
_cell.angle_gamma   90.00
#
_symmetry.space_group_name_H-M   'P 1'
#
loop_
_entity.id
_entity.type
_entity.pdbx_description
1 polymer ?
#
loop_
_entity_poly.entity_id
_entity_poly.type
_entity_poly.pdbx_seq_one_letter_code
_entity_poly.pdbx_strand_id
1 'polypeptide(L)'
;MFEQLLLNKVLIAVMAGWLLAQLLKIPTEYLRSRRWMWAMFFAAGGMPSSHSALLVAGTLAVGLYHGFDTPLFAVAVAITMIVTHDASGVRRQAGMHAERINVLFEELLKGHIWDENDLKEVIGHTPLEVLGGILLGLLVAIVQWKIWP
;
A
#
# COMPACT_ATOMS: atom_id res chain seq x y z
N MET A 1 -19.09 -18.65 -12.41
CA MET A 1 -18.71 -17.28 -11.96
C MET A 1 -17.89 -17.31 -10.68
N PHE A 2 -18.40 -17.82 -9.55
CA PHE A 2 -17.64 -17.83 -8.28
C PHE A 2 -16.35 -18.66 -8.35
N GLU A 3 -16.40 -19.86 -8.93
CA GLU A 3 -15.19 -20.68 -9.15
C GLU A 3 -14.16 -20.00 -10.05
N GLN A 4 -14.59 -19.24 -11.06
CA GLN A 4 -13.67 -18.50 -11.94
C GLN A 4 -12.93 -17.40 -11.18
N LEU A 5 -13.56 -16.78 -10.18
CA LEU A 5 -12.88 -15.81 -9.30
C LEU A 5 -11.89 -16.52 -8.38
N LEU A 6 -12.29 -17.64 -7.78
CA LEU A 6 -11.44 -18.40 -6.86
C LEU A 6 -10.23 -19.06 -7.55
N LEU A 7 -10.33 -19.37 -8.84
CA LEU A 7 -9.26 -19.97 -9.63
C LEU A 7 -8.45 -18.93 -10.42
N ASN A 8 -8.80 -17.64 -10.33
CA ASN A 8 -8.08 -16.58 -11.03
C ASN A 8 -6.72 -16.33 -10.36
N LYS A 9 -5.66 -16.91 -10.92
CA LYS A 9 -4.30 -16.85 -10.38
C LYS A 9 -3.81 -15.41 -10.19
N VAL A 10 -4.10 -14.50 -11.12
CA VAL A 10 -3.71 -13.09 -11.00
C VAL A 10 -4.44 -12.43 -9.83
N LEU A 11 -5.75 -12.65 -9.70
CA LEU A 11 -6.54 -12.11 -8.59
C LEU A 11 -6.05 -12.64 -7.25
N ILE A 12 -5.72 -13.94 -7.16
CA ILE A 12 -5.17 -14.55 -5.95
C ILE A 12 -3.84 -13.88 -5.59
N ALA A 13 -2.95 -13.63 -6.56
CA ALA A 13 -1.67 -12.98 -6.30
C ALA A 13 -1.84 -11.55 -5.77
N VAL A 14 -2.75 -10.80 -6.38
CA VAL A 14 -3.14 -9.43 -5.95
C VAL A 14 -3.63 -9.44 -4.51
N MET A 15 -4.60 -10.32 -4.19
CA MET A 15 -5.19 -10.41 -2.86
C MET A 15 -4.21 -10.92 -1.81
N ALA A 16 -3.36 -11.89 -2.17
CA ALA A 16 -2.32 -12.42 -1.29
C ALA A 16 -1.27 -11.35 -0.98
N GLY A 17 -0.80 -10.58 -1.99
CA GLY A 17 0.16 -9.51 -1.80
C GLY A 17 -0.36 -8.42 -0.86
N TRP A 18 -1.62 -8.03 -1.05
CA TRP A 18 -2.31 -7.09 -0.17
C TRP A 18 -2.47 -7.61 1.25
N LEU A 19 -3.00 -8.82 1.41
CA LEU A 19 -3.29 -9.41 2.72
C LEU A 19 -2.00 -9.62 3.51
N LEU A 20 -0.96 -10.16 2.87
CA LEU A 20 0.35 -10.36 3.51
C LEU A 20 0.98 -9.03 3.93
N ALA A 21 0.88 -7.98 3.11
CA ALA A 21 1.37 -6.67 3.51
C ALA A 21 0.63 -6.14 4.73
N GLN A 22 -0.71 -6.28 4.77
CA GLN A 22 -1.52 -5.81 5.88
C GLN A 22 -1.25 -6.60 7.18
N LEU A 23 -1.03 -7.92 7.07
CA LEU A 23 -0.63 -8.76 8.20
C LEU A 23 0.77 -8.42 8.71
N LEU A 24 1.72 -8.12 7.81
CA LEU A 24 3.09 -7.78 8.16
C LEU A 24 3.25 -6.38 8.79
N LYS A 25 2.28 -5.49 8.63
CA LYS A 25 2.26 -4.18 9.31
C LYS A 25 2.21 -4.29 10.84
N ILE A 26 1.49 -5.28 11.37
CA ILE A 26 1.35 -5.47 12.82
C ILE A 26 2.70 -5.83 13.48
N PRO A 27 3.43 -6.89 13.05
CA PRO A 27 4.70 -7.25 13.65
C PRO A 27 5.80 -6.23 13.37
N THR A 28 5.83 -5.60 12.19
CA THR A 28 6.82 -4.54 11.89
C THR A 28 6.62 -3.31 12.79
N GLU A 29 5.38 -2.89 13.01
CA GLU A 29 5.10 -1.80 13.95
C GLU A 29 5.39 -2.21 15.40
N TYR A 30 5.15 -3.47 15.78
CA TYR A 30 5.57 -3.99 17.08
C TYR A 30 7.09 -3.93 17.27
N LEU A 31 7.89 -4.26 16.25
CA LEU A 31 9.34 -4.15 16.31
C LEU A 31 9.81 -2.69 16.54
N ARG A 32 9.07 -1.72 15.99
CA ARG A 32 9.38 -0.29 16.11
C ARG A 32 8.90 0.31 17.44
N SER A 33 7.64 0.08 17.80
CA SER A 33 6.96 0.72 18.94
C SER A 33 7.02 -0.09 20.23
N ARG A 34 7.42 -1.38 20.15
CA ARG A 34 7.35 -2.38 21.24
C ARG A 34 5.94 -2.56 21.82
N ARG A 35 4.90 -2.16 21.08
CA ARG A 35 3.49 -2.27 21.47
C ARG A 35 2.68 -2.93 20.38
N TRP A 36 1.74 -3.77 20.77
CA TRP A 36 0.83 -4.41 19.83
C TRP A 36 -0.25 -3.41 19.41
N MET A 37 -0.07 -2.82 18.22
CA MET A 37 -1.00 -1.85 17.65
C MET A 37 -1.87 -2.51 16.59
N TRP A 38 -2.90 -3.25 17.01
CA TRP A 38 -3.84 -3.91 16.10
C TRP A 38 -4.54 -2.95 15.13
N ALA A 39 -4.69 -1.68 15.53
CA ALA A 39 -5.21 -0.62 14.67
C ALA A 39 -4.38 -0.39 13.39
N MET A 40 -3.11 -0.82 13.35
CA MET A 40 -2.28 -0.75 12.14
C MET A 40 -2.82 -1.57 10.98
N PHE A 41 -3.66 -2.58 11.26
CA PHE A 41 -4.35 -3.32 10.22
C PHE A 41 -5.38 -2.46 9.45
N PHE A 42 -5.83 -1.34 9.98
CA PHE A 42 -6.71 -0.40 9.26
C PHE A 42 -6.03 0.95 8.98
N ALA A 43 -4.75 1.09 9.35
CA ALA A 43 -4.00 2.31 9.11
C ALA A 43 -3.66 2.47 7.62
N ALA A 44 -3.78 3.71 7.13
CA ALA A 44 -3.42 4.08 5.77
C ALA A 44 -1.90 3.93 5.51
N GLY A 45 -1.06 4.21 6.51
CA GLY A 45 0.41 4.09 6.44
C GLY A 45 0.98 2.77 6.98
N GLY A 46 2.31 2.71 7.10
CA GLY A 46 3.05 1.60 7.71
C GLY A 46 3.83 0.72 6.72
N MET A 47 4.85 0.04 7.24
CA MET A 47 5.73 -0.86 6.48
C MET A 47 5.21 -2.30 6.54
N PRO A 48 5.20 -3.09 5.45
CA PRO A 48 5.39 -2.68 4.06
C PRO A 48 4.12 -2.03 3.46
N SER A 49 4.29 -1.27 2.37
CA SER A 49 3.17 -0.66 1.66
C SER A 49 2.27 -1.72 1.01
N SER A 50 1.01 -1.80 1.45
CA SER A 50 0.03 -2.75 0.92
C SER A 50 -0.45 -2.43 -0.49
N HIS A 51 -0.52 -1.14 -0.87
CA HIS A 51 -0.81 -0.74 -2.25
C HIS A 51 0.31 -1.18 -3.20
N SER A 52 1.57 -0.96 -2.80
CA SER A 52 2.71 -1.34 -3.63
C SER A 52 2.82 -2.86 -3.77
N ALA A 53 2.60 -3.61 -2.68
CA ALA A 53 2.59 -5.08 -2.72
C ALA A 53 1.47 -5.63 -3.60
N LEU A 54 0.26 -5.07 -3.50
CA LEU A 54 -0.91 -5.45 -4.31
C LEU A 54 -0.62 -5.29 -5.81
N LEU A 55 -0.15 -4.10 -6.22
CA LEU A 55 0.05 -3.78 -7.63
C LEU A 55 1.23 -4.54 -8.24
N VAL A 56 2.35 -4.64 -7.52
CA VAL A 56 3.52 -5.36 -8.00
C VAL A 56 3.26 -6.87 -8.10
N ALA A 57 2.56 -7.46 -7.13
CA ALA A 57 2.17 -8.87 -7.21
C ALA A 57 1.27 -9.13 -8.42
N GLY A 58 0.27 -8.27 -8.64
CA GLY A 58 -0.63 -8.37 -9.80
C GLY A 58 0.08 -8.23 -11.13
N THR A 59 0.90 -7.19 -11.28
CA THR A 59 1.63 -6.92 -12.52
C THR A 59 2.60 -8.04 -12.87
N LEU A 60 3.35 -8.54 -11.88
CA LEU A 60 4.25 -9.66 -12.14
C LEU A 60 3.46 -10.95 -12.42
N ALA A 61 2.37 -11.21 -11.70
CA ALA A 61 1.51 -12.37 -11.98
C ALA A 61 0.90 -12.32 -13.40
N VAL A 62 0.49 -11.14 -13.88
CA VAL A 62 0.06 -10.97 -15.28
C VAL A 62 1.18 -11.36 -16.23
N GLY A 63 2.40 -10.86 -16.02
CA GLY A 63 3.54 -11.21 -16.87
C GLY A 63 3.86 -12.70 -16.87
N LEU A 64 3.81 -13.34 -15.70
CA LEU A 64 4.11 -14.77 -15.52
C LEU A 64 3.04 -15.71 -16.09
N TYR A 65 1.74 -15.36 -15.97
CA TYR A 65 0.64 -16.24 -16.39
C TYR A 65 0.07 -15.91 -17.77
N HIS A 66 0.19 -14.67 -18.23
CA HIS A 66 -0.39 -14.20 -19.49
C HIS A 66 0.64 -13.68 -20.49
N GLY A 67 1.90 -13.52 -20.09
CA GLY A 67 2.99 -13.06 -20.96
C GLY A 67 3.29 -11.57 -20.84
N PHE A 68 4.58 -11.24 -20.93
CA PHE A 68 5.12 -9.88 -20.77
C PHE A 68 4.92 -9.00 -22.02
N ASP A 69 4.63 -9.59 -23.18
CA ASP A 69 4.41 -8.92 -24.46
C ASP A 69 2.93 -8.56 -24.71
N THR A 70 2.06 -8.85 -23.73
CA THR A 70 0.62 -8.61 -23.88
C THR A 70 0.21 -7.17 -23.55
N PRO A 71 -0.86 -6.66 -24.19
CA PRO A 71 -1.47 -5.38 -23.80
C PRO A 71 -1.91 -5.36 -22.32
N LEU A 72 -2.29 -6.52 -21.78
CA LEU A 72 -2.68 -6.66 -20.38
C LEU A 72 -1.51 -6.36 -19.44
N PHE A 73 -0.31 -6.86 -19.74
CA PHE A 73 0.89 -6.54 -18.97
C PHE A 73 1.23 -5.06 -19.04
N ALA A 74 1.14 -4.45 -20.24
CA ALA A 74 1.39 -3.01 -20.40
C ALA A 74 0.43 -2.15 -19.55
N VAL A 75 -0.86 -2.49 -19.53
CA VAL A 75 -1.86 -1.81 -18.69
C VAL A 75 -1.57 -2.01 -17.20
N ALA A 76 -1.20 -3.23 -16.78
CA ALA A 76 -0.88 -3.53 -15.38
C ALA A 76 0.34 -2.71 -14.89
N VAL A 77 1.39 -2.62 -15.72
CA VAL A 77 2.57 -1.79 -15.45
C VAL A 77 2.20 -0.31 -15.35
N ALA A 78 1.40 0.21 -16.30
CA ALA A 78 0.95 1.60 -16.29
C ALA A 78 0.20 1.95 -14.99
N ILE A 79 -0.76 1.10 -14.58
CA ILE A 79 -1.52 1.29 -13.34
C ILE A 79 -0.60 1.21 -12.12
N THR A 80 0.34 0.25 -12.11
CA THR A 80 1.30 0.11 -11.01
C THR A 80 2.15 1.37 -10.85
N MET A 81 2.67 1.93 -11.95
CA MET A 81 3.45 3.18 -11.91
C MET A 81 2.62 4.34 -11.35
N ILE A 82 1.38 4.53 -11.83
CA ILE A 82 0.50 5.60 -11.36
C ILE A 82 0.22 5.45 -9.86
N VAL A 83 -0.19 4.27 -9.42
CA VAL A 83 -0.57 4.03 -8.02
C VAL A 83 0.63 4.12 -7.09
N THR A 84 1.78 3.56 -7.46
CA THR A 84 3.00 3.65 -6.66
C THR A 84 3.52 5.09 -6.59
N HIS A 85 3.39 5.88 -7.66
CA HIS A 85 3.73 7.30 -7.65
C HIS A 85 2.77 8.12 -6.77
N ASP A 86 1.46 7.91 -6.89
CA ASP A 86 0.44 8.61 -6.07
C ASP A 86 0.61 8.31 -4.57
N ALA A 87 0.82 7.03 -4.23
CA ALA A 87 0.96 6.58 -2.85
C ALA A 87 2.23 7.13 -2.16
N SER A 88 3.29 7.42 -2.91
CA SER A 88 4.59 7.85 -2.38
C SER A 88 4.81 9.36 -2.46
N GLY A 89 4.33 10.01 -3.54
CA GLY A 89 4.54 11.43 -3.80
C GLY A 89 3.37 12.28 -3.31
N VAL A 90 2.23 12.16 -3.98
CA VAL A 90 1.09 13.07 -3.82
C VAL A 90 0.50 12.99 -2.41
N ARG A 91 0.23 11.78 -1.92
CA ARG A 91 -0.37 11.59 -0.59
C ARG A 91 0.52 12.03 0.55
N ARG A 92 1.84 11.86 0.38
CA ARG A 92 2.81 12.33 1.38
C ARG A 92 2.83 13.86 1.46
N GLN A 93 2.80 14.54 0.31
CA GLN A 93 2.72 16.01 0.28
C GLN A 93 1.41 16.52 0.89
N ALA A 94 0.28 15.86 0.62
CA ALA A 94 -1.00 16.21 1.24
C ALA A 94 -0.97 16.08 2.78
N GLY A 95 -0.31 15.03 3.30
CA GLY A 95 -0.08 14.88 4.74
C GLY A 95 0.80 15.99 5.34
N MET A 96 1.87 16.38 4.64
CA MET A 96 2.72 17.51 5.04
C MET A 96 1.94 18.83 5.02
N HIS A 97 1.04 19.02 4.05
CA HIS A 97 0.17 20.20 4.03
C HIS A 97 -0.80 20.19 5.23
N ALA A 98 -1.42 19.05 5.54
CA ALA A 98 -2.29 18.88 6.70
C ALA A 98 -1.58 19.23 8.01
N GLU A 99 -0.36 18.71 8.22
CA GLU A 99 0.48 19.03 9.38
C GLU A 99 0.72 20.55 9.50
N ARG A 100 1.10 21.21 8.40
CA ARG A 100 1.34 22.66 8.41
C ARG A 100 0.08 23.48 8.65
N ILE A 101 -1.07 23.02 8.18
CA ILE A 101 -2.36 23.67 8.39
C ILE A 101 -2.80 23.54 9.86
N ASN A 102 -2.66 22.35 10.45
CA ASN A 102 -2.96 22.12 11.86
C ASN A 102 -2.12 23.03 12.77
N VAL A 103 -0.80 23.11 12.52
CA VAL A 103 0.11 24.03 13.26
C VAL A 103 -0.29 25.50 13.09
N LEU A 104 -0.64 25.92 11.87
CA LEU A 104 -1.07 27.29 11.60
C LEU A 104 -2.34 27.64 12.40
N PHE A 105 -3.30 26.72 12.47
CA PHE A 105 -4.52 26.90 13.26
C PHE A 105 -4.21 26.95 14.76
N GLU A 106 -3.36 26.05 15.27
CA GLU A 106 -2.95 26.06 16.67
C GLU A 106 -2.30 27.39 17.07
N GLU A 107 -1.45 27.97 16.20
CA GLU A 107 -0.80 29.25 16.47
C GLU A 107 -1.73 30.46 16.32
N LEU A 108 -2.59 30.51 15.29
CA LEU A 108 -3.49 31.65 15.04
C LEU A 108 -4.66 31.71 16.04
N LEU A 109 -5.16 30.56 16.50
CA LEU A 109 -6.39 30.47 17.27
C LEU A 109 -6.16 30.34 18.77
N LYS A 110 -4.94 30.58 19.28
CA LYS A 110 -4.67 30.60 20.72
C LYS A 110 -5.72 31.45 21.45
N GLY A 111 -6.63 30.78 22.17
CA GLY A 111 -7.70 31.41 22.94
C GLY A 111 -9.11 31.35 22.34
N HIS A 112 -9.31 30.82 21.13
CA HIS A 112 -10.63 30.57 20.53
C HIS A 112 -10.92 29.07 20.47
N ILE A 113 -12.14 28.67 20.85
CA ILE A 113 -12.55 27.25 20.80
C ILE A 113 -12.76 26.89 19.34
N TRP A 114 -11.86 26.09 18.78
CA TRP A 114 -12.03 25.48 17.47
C TRP A 114 -12.50 24.03 17.68
N ASP A 115 -13.66 23.69 17.11
CA ASP A 115 -14.38 22.43 17.33
C ASP A 115 -14.49 21.61 16.03
N GLU A 116 -13.41 21.61 15.22
CA GLU A 116 -13.26 20.69 14.09
C GLU A 116 -12.10 19.72 14.35
N ASN A 117 -12.26 18.48 13.87
CA ASN A 117 -11.23 17.47 13.98
C ASN A 117 -10.00 17.85 13.14
N ASP A 118 -8.80 17.72 13.73
CA ASP A 118 -7.53 17.93 13.03
C ASP A 118 -7.45 17.14 11.72
N LEU A 119 -6.81 17.75 10.72
CA LEU A 119 -6.54 17.06 9.46
C LEU A 119 -5.61 15.87 9.73
N LYS A 120 -5.86 14.74 9.07
CA LYS A 120 -4.97 13.57 9.18
C LYS A 120 -3.61 13.91 8.58
N GLU A 121 -2.55 13.85 9.38
CA GLU A 121 -1.19 14.21 8.94
C GLU A 121 -0.48 13.03 8.23
N VAL A 122 -0.89 11.79 8.53
CA VAL A 122 -0.29 10.57 7.95
C VAL A 122 -1.17 10.03 6.82
N ILE A 123 -1.02 10.61 5.62
CA ILE A 123 -1.82 10.24 4.42
C ILE A 123 -1.01 9.39 3.42
N GLY A 124 0.33 9.38 3.49
CA GLY A 124 1.19 8.70 2.52
C GLY A 124 2.18 7.69 3.12
N HIS A 125 2.89 6.98 2.23
CA HIS A 125 3.95 6.05 2.61
C HIS A 125 5.34 6.68 2.48
N THR A 126 6.28 6.24 3.30
CA THR A 126 7.70 6.59 3.10
C THR A 126 8.29 5.79 1.92
N PRO A 127 9.37 6.27 1.26
CA PRO A 127 10.02 5.52 0.18
C PRO A 127 10.46 4.10 0.59
N LEU A 128 10.86 3.92 1.84
CA LEU A 128 11.24 2.61 2.38
C LEU A 128 10.04 1.66 2.53
N GLU A 129 8.88 2.18 2.94
CA GLU A 129 7.64 1.40 3.01
C GLU A 129 7.20 0.94 1.62
N VAL A 130 7.31 1.81 0.62
CA VAL A 130 7.03 1.51 -0.79
C VAL A 130 7.96 0.41 -1.29
N LEU A 131 9.27 0.55 -1.06
CA LEU A 131 10.26 -0.47 -1.44
C LEU A 131 9.97 -1.82 -0.78
N GLY A 132 9.62 -1.82 0.52
CA GLY A 132 9.22 -3.03 1.23
C GLY A 132 7.99 -3.69 0.61
N GLY A 133 7.02 -2.89 0.16
CA GLY A 133 5.84 -3.37 -0.57
C GLY A 133 6.19 -3.97 -1.93
N ILE A 134 7.06 -3.32 -2.71
CA ILE A 134 7.54 -3.83 -4.01
C ILE A 134 8.20 -5.20 -3.83
N LEU A 135 9.16 -5.32 -2.90
CA LEU A 135 9.86 -6.57 -2.64
C LEU A 135 8.91 -7.70 -2.21
N LEU A 136 7.95 -7.37 -1.34
CA LEU A 136 6.92 -8.32 -0.92
C LEU A 136 6.05 -8.77 -2.10
N GLY A 137 5.60 -7.83 -2.95
CA GLY A 137 4.78 -8.13 -4.12
C GLY A 137 5.49 -9.07 -5.10
N LEU A 138 6.78 -8.79 -5.39
CA LEU A 138 7.61 -9.66 -6.24
C LEU A 138 7.70 -11.07 -5.64
N LEU A 139 8.01 -11.16 -4.34
CA LEU A 139 8.14 -12.45 -3.65
C LEU A 139 6.84 -13.25 -3.72
N VAL A 140 5.69 -12.61 -3.46
CA VAL A 140 4.38 -13.26 -3.49
C VAL A 140 4.06 -13.83 -4.86
N ALA A 141 4.23 -13.05 -5.93
CA ALA A 141 3.95 -13.52 -7.28
C ALA A 141 4.90 -14.65 -7.71
N ILE A 142 6.19 -14.57 -7.39
CA ILE A 142 7.17 -15.63 -7.71
C ILE A 142 6.84 -16.92 -6.96
N VAL A 143 6.57 -16.82 -5.65
CA VAL A 143 6.22 -18.00 -4.83
C VAL A 143 4.95 -18.65 -5.34
N GLN A 144 3.92 -17.85 -5.63
CA GLN A 144 2.68 -18.38 -6.17
C GLN A 144 2.88 -19.07 -7.51
N TRP A 145 3.57 -18.43 -8.45
CA TRP A 145 3.84 -19.01 -9.77
C TRP A 145 4.64 -20.31 -9.68
N LYS A 146 5.59 -20.40 -8.75
CA LYS A 146 6.36 -21.63 -8.53
C LYS A 146 5.52 -22.77 -7.97
N ILE A 147 4.57 -22.47 -7.08
CA ILE A 147 3.66 -23.46 -6.48
C ILE A 147 2.57 -23.86 -7.48
N TRP A 148 2.09 -22.91 -8.26
CA TRP A 148 1.01 -23.07 -9.22
C TRP A 148 1.35 -22.41 -10.56
N PRO A 149 2.16 -23.06 -11.40
CA PRO A 149 2.47 -22.59 -12.75
C PRO A 149 1.21 -22.58 -13.62
#